data_AF-A0A8J4WP55-F1
#
_entry.id   AF-A0A8J4WP55-F1
#
_cell.length_a   1.000
_cell.length_b   1.000
_cell.length_c   1.000
_cell.angle_alpha   90.00
_cell.angle_beta   90.00
_cell.angle_gamma   90.00
#
_symmetry.space_group_name_H-M   'P 1'
#
loop_
_entity.id
_entity.type
_entity.pdbx_description
1 polymer ?
#
loop_
_entity_poly.entity_id
_entity_poly.type
_entity_poly.pdbx_seq_one_letter_code
_entity_poly.pdbx_strand_id
1 'polypeptide(L)'
;MAAARRPSLKRKLVSLAGLESLNSFKVPKKASTESLLESVAIDSTDFVDEILPQINQSFRFPQLSSYLRVDEAWLVHSRVLEQSFAAARKRLSKNTAANSSAESNLCTGFLVVSDWKKVETIAHDGVQPGNAPDTWLGQPNMGKPLA
;
A
#
# COMPACT_ATOMS: atom_id res chain seq x y z
N MET A 1 -18.88 -27.34 70.71
CA MET A 1 -17.70 -27.97 70.06
C MET A 1 -16.77 -26.88 69.57
N ALA A 2 -15.48 -27.06 69.83
CA ALA A 2 -14.46 -26.02 69.91
C ALA A 2 -13.97 -25.48 68.55
N ALA A 3 -13.45 -24.26 68.62
CA ALA A 3 -12.78 -23.53 67.54
C ALA A 3 -11.50 -24.24 67.06
N ALA A 4 -11.30 -24.25 65.74
CA ALA A 4 -10.00 -24.55 65.13
C ALA A 4 -9.60 -23.36 64.23
N ARG A 5 -8.75 -22.48 64.76
CA ARG A 5 -7.97 -21.51 63.99
C ARG A 5 -6.88 -22.28 63.24
N ARG A 6 -6.71 -22.02 61.93
CA ARG A 6 -5.52 -22.42 61.18
C ARG A 6 -4.93 -21.21 60.43
N PRO A 7 -3.59 -21.09 60.38
CA PRO A 7 -2.91 -19.84 60.09
C PRO A 7 -2.91 -19.45 58.61
N SER A 8 -2.95 -18.14 58.38
CA SER A 8 -2.77 -17.47 57.09
C SER A 8 -1.37 -17.74 56.52
N LEU A 9 -1.30 -18.55 55.45
CA LEU A 9 -0.12 -18.65 54.60
C LEU A 9 0.00 -17.37 53.78
N LYS A 10 0.83 -16.44 54.26
CA LYS A 10 1.33 -15.32 53.46
C LYS A 10 2.11 -15.92 52.28
N ARG A 11 1.51 -15.94 51.10
CA ARG A 11 2.26 -16.15 49.85
C ARG A 11 3.23 -14.99 49.73
N LYS A 12 4.51 -15.25 49.97
CA LYS A 12 5.60 -14.35 49.58
C LYS A 12 5.46 -14.16 48.07
N LEU A 13 5.06 -12.96 47.68
CA LEU A 13 5.25 -12.45 46.34
C LEU A 13 6.77 -12.41 46.14
N VAL A 14 7.33 -13.45 45.53
CA VAL A 14 8.71 -13.39 45.06
C VAL A 14 8.70 -12.34 43.96
N SER A 15 9.25 -11.16 44.25
CA SER A 15 9.44 -10.13 43.26
C SER A 15 10.28 -10.72 42.14
N LEU A 16 9.68 -10.87 40.96
CA LEU A 16 10.36 -11.13 39.69
C LEU A 16 11.21 -9.89 39.36
N ALA A 17 12.30 -9.71 40.11
CA ALA A 17 13.34 -8.71 39.92
C ALA A 17 14.23 -9.08 38.72
N GLY A 18 13.60 -9.50 37.63
CA GLY A 18 14.23 -9.92 36.38
C GLY A 18 13.39 -9.65 35.12
N LEU A 19 12.17 -9.10 35.25
CA LEU A 19 11.35 -8.68 34.11
C LEU A 19 11.47 -7.19 33.76
N GLU A 20 12.07 -6.38 34.64
CA GLU A 20 12.30 -4.95 34.42
C GLU A 20 13.28 -4.65 33.26
N SER A 21 14.08 -5.64 32.84
CA SER A 21 15.03 -5.51 31.73
C SER A 21 14.42 -5.73 30.34
N LEU A 22 13.11 -6.01 30.23
CA LEU A 22 12.42 -6.18 28.94
C LEU A 22 11.75 -4.89 28.41
N ASN A 23 11.78 -3.79 29.16
CA ASN A 23 11.21 -2.50 28.76
C ASN A 23 12.02 -1.74 27.69
N SER A 24 13.06 -2.37 27.14
CA SER A 24 13.84 -1.83 26.03
C SER A 24 14.04 -2.87 24.94
N PHE A 25 12.98 -3.60 24.57
CA PHE A 25 12.92 -4.16 23.22
C PHE A 25 12.68 -3.02 22.23
N LYS A 26 13.72 -2.20 22.01
CA LYS A 26 13.78 -1.32 20.85
C LYS A 26 13.94 -2.24 19.66
N VAL A 27 12.81 -2.63 19.05
CA VAL A 27 12.81 -3.11 17.66
C VAL A 27 13.62 -2.07 16.90
N PRO A 28 14.77 -2.42 16.31
CA PRO A 28 15.48 -1.49 15.47
C PRO A 28 14.47 -1.04 14.44
N LYS A 29 14.12 0.25 14.45
CA LYS A 29 13.55 0.88 13.27
C LYS A 29 14.66 0.80 12.23
N LYS A 30 14.81 -0.37 11.60
CA LYS A 30 15.44 -0.44 10.30
C LYS A 30 14.58 0.52 9.51
N ALA A 31 15.11 1.72 9.28
CA ALA A 31 14.77 2.45 8.09
C ALA A 31 15.15 1.48 6.98
N SER A 32 14.19 0.61 6.64
CA SER A 32 14.17 -0.03 5.35
C SER A 32 14.20 1.16 4.42
N THR A 33 15.37 1.45 3.88
CA THR A 33 15.48 2.31 2.71
C THR A 33 14.85 1.47 1.61
N GLU A 34 13.52 1.41 1.61
CA GLU A 34 12.75 0.77 0.56
C GLU A 34 13.23 1.41 -0.73
N SER A 35 13.80 0.59 -1.59
CA SER A 35 14.20 1.07 -2.90
C SER A 35 12.93 1.52 -3.61
N LEU A 36 13.01 2.63 -4.35
CA LEU A 36 11.85 3.20 -5.05
C LEU A 36 11.10 2.14 -5.86
N LEU A 37 11.86 1.23 -6.47
CA LEU A 37 11.35 0.05 -7.17
C LEU A 37 11.84 -1.19 -6.44
N GLU A 38 10.91 -1.98 -5.93
CA GLU A 38 11.17 -3.31 -5.37
C GLU A 38 10.73 -4.36 -6.38
N SER A 39 11.65 -5.23 -6.81
CA SER A 39 11.30 -6.31 -7.72
C SER A 39 10.44 -7.35 -7.00
N VAL A 40 9.35 -7.75 -7.65
CA VAL A 40 8.45 -8.80 -7.18
C VAL A 40 8.56 -9.99 -8.12
N ALA A 41 8.79 -11.16 -7.53
CA ALA A 41 8.83 -12.40 -8.30
C ALA A 41 7.42 -12.75 -8.81
N ILE A 42 7.30 -13.12 -10.08
CA ILE A 42 6.01 -13.40 -10.74
C ILE A 42 5.32 -14.67 -10.20
N ASP A 43 6.03 -15.50 -9.45
CA ASP A 43 5.54 -16.70 -8.76
C ASP A 43 5.26 -16.46 -7.27
N SER A 44 5.49 -15.24 -6.77
CA SER A 44 5.18 -14.87 -5.40
C SER A 44 3.68 -14.76 -5.16
N THR A 45 3.26 -14.99 -3.90
CA THR A 45 1.88 -14.80 -3.46
C THR A 45 1.39 -13.38 -3.71
N ASP A 46 2.22 -12.37 -3.44
CA ASP A 46 1.88 -10.96 -3.66
C ASP A 46 1.50 -10.69 -5.11
N PHE A 47 2.23 -11.27 -6.07
CA PHE A 47 1.91 -11.11 -7.48
C PHE A 47 0.68 -11.92 -7.90
N VAL A 48 0.64 -13.21 -7.57
CA VAL A 48 -0.38 -14.15 -8.06
C VAL A 48 -1.76 -13.88 -7.47
N ASP A 49 -1.83 -13.56 -6.18
CA ASP A 49 -3.09 -13.43 -5.46
C ASP A 49 -3.60 -11.98 -5.38
N GLU A 50 -2.71 -10.98 -5.48
CA GLU A 50 -3.11 -9.56 -5.34
C GLU A 50 -2.99 -8.78 -6.65
N ILE A 51 -1.84 -8.83 -7.33
CA ILE A 51 -1.57 -7.96 -8.49
C ILE A 51 -2.23 -8.50 -9.76
N LEU A 52 -1.95 -9.75 -10.11
CA LEU A 52 -2.40 -10.37 -11.36
C LEU A 52 -3.94 -10.40 -11.49
N PRO A 53 -4.73 -10.69 -10.43
CA PRO A 53 -6.18 -10.65 -10.51
C PRO A 53 -6.71 -9.25 -10.83
N GLN A 54 -6.11 -8.19 -10.27
CA GLN A 54 -6.52 -6.82 -10.58
C GLN A 54 -6.25 -6.46 -12.04
N ILE A 55 -5.10 -6.87 -12.60
CA ILE A 55 -4.81 -6.67 -14.01
C ILE A 55 -5.83 -7.42 -14.88
N ASN A 56 -6.06 -8.70 -14.59
CA ASN A 56 -6.97 -9.55 -15.36
C ASN A 56 -8.43 -9.07 -15.32
N GLN A 57 -8.90 -8.58 -14.18
CA GLN A 57 -10.25 -8.02 -14.02
C GLN A 57 -10.43 -6.67 -14.73
N SER A 58 -9.34 -5.96 -14.99
CA SER A 58 -9.37 -4.63 -15.61
C SER A 58 -9.39 -4.67 -17.15
N PHE A 59 -9.25 -5.85 -17.76
CA PHE A 59 -9.39 -5.97 -19.20
C PHE A 59 -10.82 -5.63 -19.65
N ARG A 60 -10.93 -4.67 -20.57
CA ARG A 60 -12.20 -4.32 -21.23
C ARG A 60 -12.88 -5.54 -21.88
N PHE A 61 -12.06 -6.45 -22.38
CA PHE A 61 -12.44 -7.71 -23.01
C PHE A 61 -11.73 -8.85 -22.27
N PRO A 62 -12.43 -9.60 -21.39
CA PRO A 62 -11.79 -10.58 -20.51
C PRO A 62 -10.95 -11.64 -21.25
N GLN A 63 -11.35 -12.02 -22.47
CA GLN A 63 -10.61 -12.95 -23.31
C GLN A 63 -9.20 -12.47 -23.69
N LEU A 64 -8.91 -11.18 -23.57
CA LEU A 64 -7.57 -10.65 -23.85
C LEU A 64 -6.58 -10.94 -22.73
N SER A 65 -7.06 -11.24 -21.53
CA SER A 65 -6.19 -11.58 -20.39
C SER A 65 -5.29 -12.79 -20.66
N SER A 66 -5.76 -13.77 -21.45
CA SER A 66 -4.97 -14.95 -21.81
C SER A 66 -3.77 -14.66 -22.71
N TYR A 67 -3.74 -13.49 -23.35
CA TYR A 67 -2.63 -13.06 -24.20
C TYR A 67 -1.61 -12.20 -23.44
N LEU A 68 -1.93 -11.79 -22.21
CA LEU A 68 -0.99 -11.06 -21.37
C LEU A 68 0.02 -12.03 -20.78
N ARG A 69 1.30 -11.76 -21.06
CA ARG A 69 2.41 -12.39 -20.39
C ARG A 69 3.19 -11.32 -19.64
N VAL A 70 3.37 -11.53 -18.34
CA VAL A 70 4.17 -10.66 -17.48
C VAL A 70 5.49 -11.36 -17.23
N ASP A 71 6.59 -10.76 -17.68
CA ASP A 71 7.92 -11.32 -17.48
C ASP A 71 8.56 -10.80 -16.17
N GLU A 72 8.31 -9.54 -15.82
CA GLU A 72 8.88 -8.90 -14.63
C GLU A 72 7.86 -7.94 -13.99
N ALA A 73 7.93 -7.80 -12.66
CA ALA A 73 7.05 -6.94 -11.89
C ALA A 73 7.84 -6.16 -10.82
N TRP A 74 7.40 -4.94 -10.53
CA TRP A 74 7.97 -4.09 -9.49
C TRP A 74 6.88 -3.37 -8.71
N LEU A 75 7.08 -3.26 -7.40
CA LEU A 75 6.31 -2.38 -6.53
C LEU A 75 7.00 -1.03 -6.43
N VAL A 76 6.19 0.03 -6.46
CA VAL A 76 6.66 1.41 -6.32
C VAL A 76 6.47 1.84 -4.88
N HIS A 77 7.58 2.13 -4.19
CA HIS A 77 7.57 2.64 -2.81
C HIS A 77 7.94 4.11 -2.80
N SER A 78 6.94 4.98 -2.74
CA SER A 78 7.14 6.43 -2.70
C SER A 78 6.32 7.07 -1.59
N ARG A 79 6.96 7.24 -0.42
CA ARG A 79 6.35 7.88 0.76
C ARG A 79 5.80 9.28 0.46
N VAL A 80 6.46 10.02 -0.43
CA VAL A 80 6.02 11.36 -0.84
C VAL A 80 4.69 11.28 -1.59
N LEU A 81 4.57 10.35 -2.55
CA LEU A 81 3.35 10.15 -3.32
C LEU A 81 2.22 9.59 -2.46
N GLU A 82 2.51 8.63 -1.58
CA GLU A 82 1.54 8.07 -0.64
C GLU A 82 0.95 9.15 0.29
N GLN A 83 1.81 10.00 0.87
CA GLN A 83 1.37 11.10 1.73
C GLN A 83 0.53 12.12 0.96
N SER A 84 0.95 12.48 -0.26
CA SER A 84 0.20 13.38 -1.14
C SER A 84 -1.17 12.80 -1.50
N PHE A 85 -1.22 11.52 -1.84
CA PHE A 85 -2.44 10.78 -2.14
C PHE A 85 -3.38 10.72 -0.93
N ALA A 86 -2.88 10.34 0.25
CA ALA A 86 -3.67 10.29 1.47
C ALA A 86 -4.24 11.67 1.86
N ALA A 87 -3.45 12.73 1.69
CA ALA A 87 -3.90 14.10 1.91
C ALA A 87 -4.97 14.53 0.89
N ALA A 88 -4.84 14.16 -0.38
CA ALA A 88 -5.85 14.41 -1.41
C ALA A 88 -7.16 13.65 -1.11
N ARG A 89 -7.07 12.35 -0.78
CA ARG A 89 -8.21 11.51 -0.40
C ARG A 89 -8.97 12.07 0.81
N LYS A 90 -8.24 12.51 1.85
CA LYS A 90 -8.85 13.15 3.03
C LYS A 90 -9.53 14.48 2.71
N ARG A 91 -9.05 15.23 1.72
CA ARG A 91 -9.71 16.46 1.24
C ARG A 91 -10.98 16.13 0.46
N LEU A 92 -10.91 15.12 -0.41
CA LEU A 92 -12.06 14.67 -1.20
C LEU A 92 -13.20 14.20 -0.29
N SER A 93 -12.92 13.30 0.66
CA SER A 93 -13.93 12.75 1.57
C SER A 93 -14.61 13.81 2.46
N LYS A 94 -13.87 14.85 2.86
CA LYS A 94 -14.44 15.99 3.59
C LYS A 94 -15.41 16.82 2.74
N ASN A 95 -15.19 16.88 1.42
CA ASN A 95 -16.03 17.64 0.50
C ASN A 95 -17.25 16.83 0.01
N THR A 96 -17.15 15.50 -0.08
CA THR A 96 -18.26 14.61 -0.48
C THR A 96 -19.22 14.23 0.64
N ALA A 97 -19.02 14.68 1.88
CA ALA A 97 -19.90 14.40 3.02
C ALA A 97 -21.38 14.83 2.81
N ALA A 98 -21.71 15.57 1.74
CA ALA A 98 -23.07 15.88 1.35
C ALA A 98 -23.74 14.82 0.46
N ASN A 99 -23.01 14.09 -0.40
CA ASN A 99 -23.59 13.14 -1.37
C ASN A 99 -22.58 12.03 -1.73
N SER A 100 -22.89 10.78 -1.37
CA SER A 100 -22.18 9.54 -1.74
C SER A 100 -20.99 9.11 -0.86
N SER A 101 -20.95 7.80 -0.58
CA SER A 101 -19.91 7.08 0.17
C SER A 101 -18.53 7.34 -0.44
N ALA A 102 -17.66 8.04 0.28
CA ALA A 102 -16.31 8.35 -0.20
C ALA A 102 -15.41 7.11 -0.40
N GLU A 103 -15.83 5.92 0.04
CA GLU A 103 -15.10 4.67 -0.15
C GLU A 103 -15.19 4.12 -1.58
N SER A 104 -16.21 4.49 -2.37
CA SER A 104 -16.40 3.96 -3.73
C SER A 104 -15.50 4.62 -4.80
N ASN A 105 -14.54 5.45 -4.41
CA ASN A 105 -13.74 6.27 -5.34
C ASN A 105 -12.32 5.76 -5.59
N LEU A 106 -11.90 4.68 -4.92
CA LEU A 106 -10.60 4.07 -5.21
C LEU A 106 -10.77 3.09 -6.37
N CYS A 107 -10.12 3.41 -7.49
CA CYS A 107 -10.06 2.54 -8.66
C CYS A 107 -8.60 2.39 -9.09
N THR A 108 -8.30 1.25 -9.69
CA THR A 108 -7.03 0.98 -10.35
C THR A 108 -7.15 1.44 -11.80
N GLY A 109 -6.13 2.13 -12.31
CA GLY A 109 -6.04 2.54 -13.70
C GLY A 109 -4.67 2.23 -14.27
N PHE A 110 -4.60 2.03 -15.58
CA PHE A 110 -3.38 1.57 -16.24
C PHE A 110 -2.80 2.68 -17.13
N LEU A 111 -1.47 2.78 -17.10
CA LEU A 111 -0.72 3.70 -17.95
C LEU A 111 0.39 2.92 -18.66
N VAL A 112 0.32 2.90 -19.99
CA VAL A 112 1.39 2.31 -20.82
C VAL A 112 2.47 3.36 -21.04
N VAL A 113 3.71 3.00 -20.72
CA VAL A 113 4.88 3.86 -20.87
C VAL A 113 5.91 3.15 -21.73
N SER A 114 6.43 3.83 -22.75
CA SER A 114 7.31 3.24 -23.76
C SER A 114 8.81 3.30 -23.42
N ASP A 115 9.20 3.98 -22.33
CA ASP A 115 10.59 4.16 -21.92
C ASP A 115 10.75 3.91 -20.41
N TRP A 116 11.72 3.07 -20.04
CA TRP A 116 12.03 2.76 -18.65
C TRP A 116 12.44 4.00 -17.84
N LYS A 117 13.16 4.96 -18.44
CA LYS A 117 13.52 6.21 -17.74
C LYS A 117 12.28 7.00 -17.32
N LYS A 118 11.22 6.95 -18.14
CA LYS A 118 9.95 7.57 -17.80
C LYS A 118 9.23 6.79 -16.70
N VAL A 119 9.36 5.47 -16.65
CA VAL A 119 8.84 4.65 -15.53
C VAL A 119 9.49 5.08 -14.21
N GLU A 120 10.81 5.22 -14.17
CA GLU A 120 11.53 5.69 -12.97
C GLU A 120 11.11 7.11 -12.56
N THR A 121 10.99 8.00 -13.54
CA THR A 121 10.52 9.37 -13.30
C THR A 121 9.09 9.38 -12.76
N ILE A 122 8.17 8.58 -13.31
CA ILE A 122 6.79 8.47 -12.84
C ILE A 122 6.72 7.84 -11.45
N ALA A 123 7.54 6.83 -11.17
CA ALA A 123 7.62 6.20 -9.87
C ALA A 123 8.07 7.20 -8.79
N HIS A 124 9.03 8.07 -9.13
CA HIS A 124 9.56 9.09 -8.22
C HIS A 124 8.60 10.29 -8.06
N ASP A 125 8.24 10.94 -9.17
CA ASP A 125 7.54 12.24 -9.20
C ASP A 125 6.01 12.10 -9.29
N GLY A 126 5.52 10.88 -9.48
CA GLY A 126 4.14 10.60 -9.81
C GLY A 126 3.84 10.93 -11.27
N VAL A 127 2.59 10.72 -11.66
CA VAL A 127 2.18 11.02 -13.02
C VAL A 127 2.09 12.56 -13.17
N GLN A 128 2.84 13.18 -14.09
CA GLN A 128 2.74 14.62 -14.48
C GLN A 128 2.10 14.89 -15.86
N PRO A 129 1.42 16.04 -16.09
CA PRO A 129 0.86 16.39 -17.41
C PRO A 129 1.94 16.30 -18.50
N GLY A 130 1.63 15.72 -19.65
CA GLY A 130 2.60 15.46 -20.73
C GLY A 130 3.29 14.09 -20.71
N ASN A 131 3.13 13.28 -19.66
CA ASN A 131 3.69 11.91 -19.63
C ASN A 131 3.01 10.94 -20.61
N ALA A 132 1.78 11.25 -21.05
CA ALA A 132 1.04 10.56 -22.10
C ALA A 132 0.62 11.58 -23.17
N PRO A 133 1.36 11.72 -24.29
CA PRO A 133 1.08 12.72 -25.32
C PRO A 133 -0.16 12.38 -26.16
N ASP A 134 -0.48 11.09 -26.30
CA ASP A 134 -1.59 10.61 -27.13
C ASP A 134 -2.83 10.36 -26.27
N THR A 135 -3.62 11.41 -26.04
CA THR A 135 -4.92 11.26 -25.38
C THR A 135 -6.01 12.01 -26.13
N TRP A 136 -7.17 11.37 -26.32
CA TRP A 136 -8.34 11.96 -27.00
C TRP A 136 -9.28 12.72 -26.05
N LEU A 137 -8.92 12.81 -24.77
CA LEU A 137 -9.78 13.33 -23.70
C LEU A 137 -9.45 14.78 -23.28
N GLY A 138 -8.67 15.50 -24.08
CA GLY A 138 -8.40 16.94 -23.89
C GLY A 138 -6.99 17.34 -24.30
N GLN A 139 -6.66 18.63 -24.20
CA GLN A 139 -5.27 19.07 -24.33
C GLN A 139 -4.43 18.42 -23.21
N PRO A 140 -3.23 17.87 -23.49
CA PRO A 140 -2.38 17.15 -22.52
C PRO A 140 -2.04 17.93 -21.22
N ASN A 141 -2.33 19.23 -21.20
CA ASN A 141 -1.99 20.18 -20.16
C ASN A 141 -3.12 20.41 -19.12
N MET A 142 -4.32 19.82 -19.31
CA MET A 142 -5.52 20.17 -18.51
C MET A 142 -6.11 19.02 -17.67
N GLY A 143 -5.54 17.81 -17.75
CA GLY A 143 -6.04 16.65 -17.03
C GLY A 143 -5.55 15.36 -17.67
N LYS A 144 -5.78 14.22 -17.01
CA LYS A 144 -5.25 12.93 -17.47
C LYS A 144 -6.29 11.85 -17.56
N PRO A 145 -6.35 11.13 -18.68
CA PRO A 145 -7.02 9.85 -18.72
C PRO A 145 -6.06 8.77 -18.25
N LEU A 146 -6.52 7.99 -17.28
CA LEU A 146 -6.05 6.63 -17.05
C LEU A 146 -6.92 5.71 -17.89
N ALA A 147 -6.33 4.67 -18.49
CA ALA A 147 -7.07 3.64 -19.22
C ALA A 147 -7.66 2.61 -18.24
#